data_AF-A0A5D4H6S6-F1
#
_entry.id   AF-A0A5D4H6S6-F1
#
_cell.length_a   1.000
_cell.length_b   1.000
_cell.length_c   1.000
_cell.angle_alpha   90.00
_cell.angle_beta   90.00
_cell.angle_gamma   90.00
#
_symmetry.space_group_name_H-M   'P 1'
#
loop_
_entity.id
_entity.type
_entity.pdbx_description
1 polymer ?
#
loop_
_entity_poly.entity_id
_entity_poly.type
_entity_poly.pdbx_seq_one_letter_code
_entity_poly.pdbx_strand_id
1 'polypeptide(L)'
;QAEAGVLLGRAVDELDSTIQEVRTAIFALQQPPAAAPSTFRGRVLRETGGAAALLGFPPSVQFTGAVDALVGEETGRELLSALRGALAAAHRRPGVSAIEVEVDAPVRLPDGRSGVRLVVADDGRGEDDGRPTTVTWQAPI
;
A
#
# COMPACT_ATOMS: atom_id res chain seq x y z
N GLN A 1 -38.90 30.17 22.98
CA GLN A 1 -39.42 29.30 21.90
C GLN A 1 -38.48 29.45 20.72
N ALA A 2 -37.75 28.48 20.20
CA ALA A 2 -37.33 27.12 20.55
C ALA A 2 -36.06 26.94 19.67
N GLU A 3 -34.89 26.77 20.27
CA GLU A 3 -34.15 25.50 20.36
C GLU A 3 -33.47 25.01 19.06
N ALA A 4 -32.28 24.42 19.27
CA ALA A 4 -31.35 23.75 18.35
C ALA A 4 -30.46 24.67 17.49
N GLY A 5 -29.17 24.84 17.73
CA GLY A 5 -28.23 23.96 18.44
C GLY A 5 -27.94 22.70 17.61
N VAL A 6 -26.70 22.62 17.10
CA VAL A 6 -25.97 21.37 16.78
C VAL A 6 -26.10 20.82 15.34
N LEU A 7 -24.92 20.47 14.79
CA LEU A 7 -24.59 19.71 13.55
C LEU A 7 -24.47 20.59 12.29
N LEU A 8 -23.30 20.88 11.73
CA LEU A 8 -22.18 19.98 11.44
C LEU A 8 -22.64 18.59 10.95
N GLY A 9 -23.53 18.57 9.96
CA GLY A 9 -23.67 17.45 9.02
C GLY A 9 -22.94 17.82 7.74
N ARG A 10 -21.76 17.28 7.43
CA ARG A 10 -21.63 15.96 6.79
C ARG A 10 -22.68 15.76 5.69
N ALA A 11 -22.56 16.52 4.61
CA ALA A 11 -22.70 15.94 3.27
C ALA A 11 -21.28 15.47 2.91
N VAL A 12 -20.89 14.20 2.76
CA VAL A 12 -21.62 13.00 2.34
C VAL A 12 -22.58 13.31 1.20
N ASP A 13 -22.00 13.72 0.08
CA ASP A 13 -22.50 13.26 -1.20
C ASP A 13 -21.68 12.03 -1.61
N GLU A 14 -22.44 10.96 -1.76
CA GLU A 14 -22.10 9.60 -2.15
C GLU A 14 -21.46 9.56 -3.55
N LEU A 15 -20.37 8.81 -3.69
CA LEU A 15 -20.32 7.61 -4.55
C LEU A 15 -20.90 7.84 -5.95
N ASP A 16 -20.03 8.22 -6.87
CA ASP A 16 -19.89 7.42 -8.08
C ASP A 16 -18.46 7.48 -8.59
N SER A 17 -17.54 6.81 -7.88
CA SER A 17 -16.29 6.44 -8.53
C SER A 17 -16.54 5.08 -9.15
N THR A 18 -17.04 5.09 -10.38
CA THR A 18 -16.82 3.95 -11.27
C THR A 18 -15.35 3.60 -11.13
N ILE A 19 -15.07 2.40 -10.64
CA ILE A 19 -13.73 1.80 -10.68
C ILE A 19 -13.42 1.63 -12.16
N GLN A 20 -12.95 2.70 -12.79
CA GLN A 20 -12.09 2.62 -13.94
C GLN A 20 -10.73 2.28 -13.34
N GLU A 21 -10.52 0.98 -13.15
CA GLU A 21 -9.28 0.39 -12.68
C GLU A 21 -8.19 0.68 -13.73
N VAL A 22 -7.64 1.89 -13.71
CA VAL A 22 -6.47 2.20 -14.49
C VAL A 22 -5.29 1.59 -13.75
N ARG A 23 -4.97 0.33 -14.08
CA ARG A 23 -3.69 -0.34 -13.87
C ARG A 23 -2.56 0.60 -14.28
N THR A 24 -2.08 1.40 -13.34
CA THR A 24 -0.95 2.29 -13.56
C THR A 24 0.23 1.67 -12.84
N ALA A 25 1.01 0.88 -13.57
CA ALA A 25 2.35 0.52 -13.14
C ALA A 25 3.14 1.83 -12.97
N ILE A 26 3.44 2.20 -11.73
CA ILE A 26 4.31 3.35 -11.49
C ILE A 26 5.74 2.89 -11.78
N PHE A 27 6.29 3.35 -12.90
CA PHE A 27 7.73 3.39 -13.09
C PHE A 27 8.31 4.36 -12.05
N ALA A 28 9.14 3.86 -11.14
CA ALA A 28 9.92 4.71 -10.25
C ALA A 28 10.82 5.62 -11.10
N LEU A 29 10.34 6.82 -11.40
CA LEU A 29 11.15 7.85 -12.05
C LEU A 29 12.31 8.16 -11.12
N GLN A 30 13.53 8.14 -11.69
CA GLN A 30 14.74 8.63 -11.05
C GLN A 30 14.49 10.06 -10.53
N GLN A 31 14.16 10.20 -9.25
CA GLN A 31 14.07 11.51 -8.62
C GLN A 31 15.46 11.86 -8.05
N PRO A 32 16.08 12.97 -8.48
CA PRO A 32 17.31 13.46 -7.87
C PRO A 32 17.08 13.83 -6.39
N PRO A 33 18.12 13.85 -5.54
CA PRO A 33 17.95 13.97 -4.09
C PRO A 33 17.56 15.40 -3.72
N ALA A 34 16.27 15.68 -3.61
CA ALA A 34 15.77 16.89 -2.98
C ALA A 34 14.46 16.58 -2.23
N ALA A 35 14.56 16.57 -0.90
CA ALA A 35 13.52 16.30 0.10
C ALA A 35 13.05 14.83 0.28
N ALA A 36 12.85 14.46 1.55
CA ALA A 36 12.11 13.24 1.91
C ALA A 36 10.68 13.35 1.38
N PRO A 37 10.02 12.25 0.98
CA PRO A 37 8.64 12.30 0.53
C PRO A 37 7.76 12.80 1.69
N SER A 38 6.96 13.82 1.43
CA SER A 38 6.01 14.35 2.42
C SER A 38 4.77 13.48 2.56
N THR A 39 4.47 12.62 1.58
CA THR A 39 3.30 11.74 1.56
C THR A 39 3.68 10.30 1.89
N PHE A 40 2.74 9.55 2.44
CA PHE A 40 2.92 8.12 2.72
C PHE A 40 3.11 7.32 1.43
N ARG A 41 2.33 7.63 0.39
CA ARG A 41 2.52 7.07 -0.95
C ARG A 41 3.95 7.27 -1.48
N GLY A 42 4.50 8.47 -1.31
CA GLY A 42 5.87 8.77 -1.71
C GLY A 42 6.92 7.98 -0.93
N ARG A 43 6.66 7.67 0.35
CA ARG A 43 7.52 6.79 1.16
C ARG A 43 7.48 5.35 0.65
N VAL A 44 6.30 4.81 0.35
CA VAL A 44 6.16 3.46 -0.23
C VAL A 44 6.87 3.35 -1.58
N LEU A 45 6.67 4.33 -2.49
CA LEU A 45 7.33 4.34 -3.80
C LEU A 45 8.86 4.44 -3.69
N ARG A 46 9.37 5.13 -2.67
CA ARG A 46 10.81 5.19 -2.41
C ARG A 46 11.37 3.84 -1.95
N GLU A 47 10.67 3.16 -1.05
CA GLU A 47 11.08 1.84 -0.57
C GLU A 47 11.08 0.81 -1.72
N THR A 48 10.04 0.78 -2.55
CA THR A 48 9.96 -0.14 -3.69
C THR A 48 10.98 0.21 -4.77
N GLY A 49 11.21 1.50 -5.03
CA GLY A 49 12.26 1.98 -5.93
C GLY A 49 13.67 1.62 -5.45
N GLY A 50 13.93 1.70 -4.14
CA GLY A 50 15.19 1.25 -3.54
C GLY A 50 15.42 -0.26 -3.69
N ALA A 51 14.35 -1.06 -3.55
CA ALA A 51 14.42 -2.50 -3.72
C ALA A 51 14.67 -2.92 -5.18
N ALA A 52 14.26 -2.13 -6.16
CA ALA A 52 14.45 -2.44 -7.59
C ALA A 52 15.92 -2.69 -7.96
N ALA A 53 16.86 -1.96 -7.33
CA ALA A 53 18.29 -2.15 -7.56
C ALA A 53 18.80 -3.53 -7.08
N LEU A 54 18.21 -4.07 -6.00
CA LEU A 54 18.55 -5.38 -5.47
C LEU A 54 17.83 -6.50 -6.24
N LEU A 55 16.58 -6.28 -6.63
CA LEU A 55 15.75 -7.24 -7.35
C LEU A 55 16.15 -7.39 -8.82
N GLY A 56 16.75 -6.37 -9.43
CA GLY A 56 17.07 -6.34 -10.86
C GLY A 56 15.88 -6.00 -11.76
N PHE A 57 14.70 -5.77 -11.19
CA PHE A 57 13.48 -5.31 -11.85
C PHE A 57 12.66 -4.43 -10.90
N PRO A 58 11.84 -3.49 -11.41
CA PRO A 58 11.01 -2.63 -10.56
C PRO A 58 9.74 -3.37 -10.09
N PRO A 59 9.45 -3.42 -8.77
CA PRO A 59 8.13 -3.82 -8.28
C PRO A 59 7.04 -2.86 -8.78
N SER A 60 5.85 -3.39 -9.05
CA SER A 60 4.66 -2.56 -9.30
C SER A 60 4.01 -2.15 -7.98
N VAL A 61 3.40 -0.97 -7.93
CA VAL A 61 2.74 -0.44 -6.73
C VAL A 61 1.37 0.14 -7.09
N GLN A 62 0.35 -0.25 -6.34
CA GLN A 62 -1.01 0.25 -6.44
C GLN A 62 -1.49 0.79 -5.08
N PHE A 63 -2.26 1.88 -5.13
CA PHE A 63 -2.90 2.46 -3.95
C PHE A 63 -4.39 2.59 -4.18
N THR A 64 -5.20 2.11 -3.23
CA THR A 64 -6.66 2.25 -3.27
C THR A 64 -7.16 3.09 -2.10
N GLY A 65 -8.02 4.06 -2.40
CA GLY A 65 -8.67 4.91 -1.39
C GLY A 65 -7.79 6.04 -0.85
N ALA A 66 -8.14 6.59 0.31
CA ALA A 66 -7.56 7.82 0.86
C ALA A 66 -6.30 7.58 1.73
N VAL A 67 -5.37 6.76 1.24
CA VAL A 67 -4.17 6.29 1.98
C VAL A 67 -3.42 7.42 2.70
N ASP A 68 -3.04 8.51 2.02
CA ASP A 68 -2.28 9.60 2.67
C ASP A 68 -3.06 10.34 3.77
N ALA A 69 -4.40 10.34 3.70
CA ALA A 69 -5.24 11.00 4.70
C ALA A 69 -5.58 10.07 5.88
N LEU A 70 -5.55 8.76 5.67
CA LEU A 70 -6.02 7.76 6.62
C LEU A 70 -4.87 7.04 7.35
N VAL A 71 -3.69 6.94 6.75
CA VAL A 71 -2.55 6.25 7.36
C VAL A 71 -1.75 7.23 8.21
N GLY A 72 -1.91 7.13 9.53
CA GLY A 72 -1.11 7.89 10.50
C GLY A 72 0.35 7.45 10.54
N GLU A 73 1.20 8.27 11.17
CA GLU A 73 2.65 8.04 11.21
C GLU A 73 3.08 6.70 11.83
N GLU A 74 2.39 6.25 12.89
CA GLU A 74 2.72 4.98 13.56
C GLU A 74 2.40 3.77 12.68
N THR A 75 1.14 3.65 12.25
CA THR A 75 0.70 2.61 11.29
C THR A 75 1.53 2.65 10.01
N GLY A 76 1.88 3.85 9.53
CA GLY A 76 2.73 4.02 8.36
C GLY A 76 4.15 3.47 8.56
N ARG A 77 4.78 3.68 9.72
CA ARG A 77 6.10 3.08 10.02
C ARG A 77 6.04 1.55 10.02
N GLU A 78 5.00 0.98 10.62
CA GLU A 78 4.81 -0.47 10.67
C GLU A 78 4.58 -1.06 9.28
N LEU A 79 3.73 -0.44 8.47
CA LEU A 79 3.49 -0.86 7.08
C LEU A 79 4.77 -0.83 6.26
N LEU A 80 5.56 0.24 6.34
CA LEU A 80 6.85 0.32 5.63
C LEU A 80 7.84 -0.75 6.13
N SER A 81 7.77 -1.12 7.41
CA SER A 81 8.55 -2.23 7.94
C SER A 81 8.13 -3.58 7.34
N ALA A 82 6.81 -3.84 7.28
CA ALA A 82 6.26 -5.03 6.65
C ALA A 82 6.63 -5.11 5.16
N LEU A 83 6.54 -3.99 4.43
CA LEU A 83 6.93 -3.88 3.03
C LEU A 83 8.41 -4.23 2.82
N ARG A 84 9.33 -3.63 3.58
CA ARG A 84 10.76 -3.94 3.49
C ARG A 84 11.03 -5.42 3.79
N GLY A 85 10.36 -5.99 4.79
CA GLY A 85 10.46 -7.41 5.12
C GLY A 85 10.02 -8.31 3.97
N ALA A 86 8.88 -8.01 3.36
CA ALA A 86 8.34 -8.76 2.22
C ALA A 86 9.26 -8.69 0.99
N LEU A 87 9.74 -7.49 0.62
CA LEU A 87 10.67 -7.29 -0.49
C LEU A 87 12.00 -8.02 -0.26
N ALA A 88 12.54 -7.97 0.96
CA ALA A 88 13.76 -8.70 1.30
C ALA A 88 13.56 -10.22 1.25
N ALA A 89 12.38 -10.72 1.61
CA ALA A 89 12.04 -12.14 1.49
C ALA A 89 11.94 -12.58 0.03
N ALA A 90 11.26 -11.79 -0.82
CA ALA A 90 11.17 -12.05 -2.24
C ALA A 90 12.54 -12.07 -2.93
N HIS A 91 13.43 -11.12 -2.61
CA HIS A 91 14.79 -11.09 -3.16
C HIS A 91 15.61 -12.36 -2.88
N ARG A 92 15.36 -13.06 -1.77
CA ARG A 92 16.05 -14.31 -1.43
C ARG A 92 15.51 -15.54 -2.17
N ARG A 93 14.34 -15.42 -2.82
CA ARG A 93 13.73 -16.52 -3.57
C ARG A 93 14.31 -16.61 -4.99
N PRO A 94 14.77 -17.78 -5.42
CA PRO A 94 15.23 -17.95 -6.80
C PRO A 94 14.04 -17.86 -7.77
N GLY A 95 14.27 -17.20 -8.91
CA GLY A 95 13.31 -17.18 -10.02
C GLY A 95 12.13 -16.21 -9.87
N VAL A 96 12.12 -15.35 -8.84
CA VAL A 96 11.18 -14.23 -8.78
C VAL A 96 11.51 -13.24 -9.91
N SER A 97 10.51 -12.89 -10.71
CA SER A 97 10.63 -11.95 -11.82
C SER A 97 9.59 -10.83 -11.79
N ALA A 98 8.58 -10.95 -10.91
CA ALA A 98 7.55 -9.94 -10.72
C ALA A 98 7.19 -9.81 -9.23
N ILE A 99 6.97 -8.56 -8.80
CA ILE A 99 6.42 -8.24 -7.49
C ILE A 99 5.33 -7.18 -7.66
N GLU A 100 4.19 -7.41 -7.04
CA GLU A 100 3.04 -6.52 -6.98
C GLU A 100 2.83 -6.09 -5.53
N VAL A 101 2.75 -4.78 -5.31
CA VAL A 101 2.54 -4.17 -3.99
C VAL A 101 1.24 -3.38 -4.01
N GLU A 102 0.29 -3.75 -3.16
CA GLU A 102 -1.00 -3.06 -3.04
C GLU A 102 -1.13 -2.48 -1.63
N VAL A 103 -1.60 -1.23 -1.55
CA VAL A 103 -1.93 -0.57 -0.29
C VAL A 103 -3.34 0.00 -0.36
N ASP A 104 -4.24 -0.54 0.46
CA ASP A 104 -5.65 -0.16 0.48
C ASP A 104 -6.03 0.51 1.80
N ALA A 105 -6.67 1.68 1.75
CA ALA A 105 -7.30 2.32 2.92
C ALA A 105 -8.49 3.21 2.52
N PRO A 106 -9.67 3.07 3.15
CA PRO A 106 -9.97 2.14 4.22
C PRO A 106 -10.31 0.75 3.68
N VAL A 107 -9.93 -0.27 4.42
CA VAL A 107 -10.49 -1.62 4.31
C VAL A 107 -11.28 -1.98 5.56
N ARG A 108 -12.18 -2.96 5.46
CA ARG A 108 -12.83 -3.54 6.63
C ARG A 108 -11.97 -4.66 7.18
N LEU A 109 -11.52 -4.52 8.42
CA LEU A 109 -10.78 -5.57 9.11
C LEU A 109 -11.71 -6.67 9.64
N PRO A 110 -11.21 -7.88 9.96
CA PRO A 110 -12.02 -8.97 10.49
C PRO A 110 -12.76 -8.64 11.78
N ASP A 111 -12.21 -7.72 12.58
CA ASP A 111 -12.83 -7.23 13.82
C ASP A 111 -13.90 -6.14 13.59
N GLY A 112 -14.15 -5.79 12.33
CA GLY A 112 -15.09 -4.75 11.98
C GLY A 112 -14.59 -3.34 12.33
N ARG A 113 -13.29 -3.07 12.32
CA ARG A 113 -12.77 -1.69 12.29
C ARG A 113 -12.35 -1.30 10.88
N SER A 114 -12.21 0.00 10.65
CA SER A 114 -11.51 0.49 9.46
C SER A 114 -10.02 0.24 9.64
N GLY A 115 -9.38 -0.20 8.57
CA GLY A 115 -7.96 -0.50 8.56
C GLY A 115 -7.27 -0.05 7.28
N VAL A 116 -5.96 -0.24 7.28
CA VAL A 116 -5.13 -0.29 6.08
C VAL A 116 -4.69 -1.73 5.85
N ARG A 117 -4.58 -2.13 4.59
CA ARG A 117 -4.00 -3.40 4.18
C ARG A 117 -2.84 -3.17 3.22
N LEU A 118 -1.76 -3.90 3.44
CA LEU A 118 -0.65 -4.10 2.52
C LEU A 118 -0.74 -5.54 1.99
N VAL A 119 -0.71 -5.70 0.67
CA VAL A 119 -0.49 -6.99 0.01
C VAL A 119 0.80 -6.89 -0.80
N VAL A 120 1.68 -7.87 -0.66
CA VAL A 120 2.86 -8.03 -1.50
C VAL A 120 2.81 -9.42 -2.11
N ALA A 121 2.61 -9.49 -3.41
CA ALA A 121 2.57 -10.74 -4.17
C ALA A 121 3.82 -10.84 -5.05
N ASP A 122 4.41 -12.02 -5.11
CA ASP A 122 5.48 -12.33 -6.06
C ASP A 122 5.23 -13.65 -6.78
N ASP A 123 5.75 -13.74 -8.00
CA ASP A 123 5.67 -14.94 -8.84
C ASP A 123 6.64 -16.06 -8.42
N GLY A 124 7.36 -15.84 -7.30
CA GLY A 124 8.18 -16.86 -6.66
C GLY A 124 7.35 -18.03 -6.19
N ARG A 125 7.84 -19.23 -6.50
CA ARG A 125 7.24 -20.48 -6.04
C ARG A 125 7.64 -20.73 -4.58
N GLY A 126 6.65 -20.85 -3.70
CA GLY A 126 6.88 -21.34 -2.33
C GLY A 126 7.51 -22.73 -2.34
N GLU A 127 8.42 -23.00 -1.39
CA GLU A 127 9.17 -24.27 -1.32
C GLU A 127 8.28 -25.51 -1.14
N ASP A 128 7.04 -25.33 -0.63
CA ASP A 128 6.14 -26.44 -0.27
C ASP A 128 5.08 -26.81 -1.34
N ASP A 129 4.62 -25.87 -2.17
CA ASP A 129 3.47 -26.12 -3.06
C ASP A 129 3.54 -25.46 -4.45
N GLY A 130 4.61 -24.73 -4.74
CA GLY A 130 4.81 -24.07 -6.02
C GLY A 130 3.85 -22.91 -6.31
N ARG A 131 3.07 -22.44 -5.31
CA ARG A 131 2.16 -21.30 -5.49
C ARG A 131 2.92 -19.97 -5.41
N PRO A 132 2.40 -18.92 -6.08
CA PRO A 132 2.86 -17.55 -5.87
C PRO A 132 2.85 -17.20 -4.39
N THR A 133 3.89 -16.50 -3.94
CA THR A 133 3.95 -16.10 -2.53
C THR A 133 3.18 -14.79 -2.35
N THR A 134 2.31 -14.74 -1.34
CA THR A 134 1.58 -13.52 -0.98
C THR A 134 1.76 -13.23 0.50
N VAL A 135 2.31 -12.07 0.82
CA VAL A 135 2.39 -11.53 2.17
C VAL A 135 1.28 -10.51 2.34
N THR A 136 0.41 -10.72 3.33
CA THR A 136 -0.60 -9.74 3.72
C THR A 136 -0.30 -9.22 5.11
N TRP A 137 -0.31 -7.90 5.25
CA TRP A 137 -0.24 -7.21 6.53
C TRP A 137 -1.41 -6.23 6.64
N GLN A 138 -1.99 -6.08 7.82
CA GLN A 138 -3.11 -5.17 8.04
C GLN A 138 -3.09 -4.62 9.46
N ALA A 139 -3.55 -3.38 9.61
CA ALA A 139 -3.63 -2.71 10.90
C ALA A 139 -4.81 -1.72 10.93
N PRO A 140 -5.37 -1.43 12.11
CA PRO A 140 -6.37 -0.38 12.26
C PRO A 140 -5.81 1.01 11.91
N ILE A 141 -6.68 1.88 11.42
CA ILE A 141 -6.44 3.32 11.13
C ILE A 141 -7.41 4.20 11.92
#